data_AF-A0A7Z9IWH4-F1
#
_entry.id   AF-A0A7Z9IWH4-F1
#
_cell.length_a   1.000
_cell.length_b   1.000
_cell.length_c   1.000
_cell.angle_alpha   90.00
_cell.angle_beta   90.00
_cell.angle_gamma   90.00
#
_symmetry.space_group_name_H-M   'P 1'
#
loop_
_entity.id
_entity.type
_entity.pdbx_description
1 polymer ?
#
loop_
_entity_poly.entity_id
_entity_poly.type
_entity_poly.pdbx_seq_one_letter_code
_entity_poly.pdbx_strand_id
1 'polypeptide(L)' 'DKKLLLYCAYGERSALVLKELRSSGLKNSCHLAGGIDAWINAGGPILDVRKAP' A
#
# COMPACT_ATOMS: atom_id res chain seq x y z
N ASP A 1 18.75 -4.22 -2.32
CA ASP A 1 17.76 -3.42 -1.56
C ASP A 1 16.33 -3.82 -1.91
N LYS A 2 15.39 -3.83 -0.95
CA LYS A 2 13.96 -4.10 -1.18
C LYS A 2 13.14 -2.81 -1.07
N LYS A 3 12.16 -2.62 -1.95
CA LYS A 3 11.25 -1.46 -1.95
C LYS A 3 10.06 -1.70 -1.02
N LEU A 4 9.76 -0.74 -0.16
CA LEU A 4 8.60 -0.80 0.73
C LEU A 4 7.35 -0.23 0.03
N LEU A 5 6.28 -1.02 -0.07
CA LEU A 5 4.97 -0.58 -0.55
C LEU A 5 3.99 -0.46 0.61
N LEU A 6 3.47 0.74 0.83
CA LEU A 6 2.42 1.01 1.82
C LEU A 6 1.04 1.00 1.16
N TYR A 7 0.02 0.55 1.88
CA TYR A 7 -1.36 0.68 1.42
C TYR A 7 -2.31 0.85 2.61
N CYS A 8 -3.50 1.38 2.33
CA CYS A 8 -4.64 1.36 3.24
C CYS A 8 -5.92 1.13 2.42
N ALA A 9 -7.10 1.47 2.95
CA ALA A 9 -8.35 1.32 2.21
C ALA A 9 -8.36 2.11 0.88
N TYR A 10 -8.14 3.44 0.96
CA TYR A 10 -8.29 4.37 -0.17
C TYR A 10 -7.02 5.21 -0.50
N GLY A 11 -5.91 4.95 0.20
CA GLY A 11 -4.60 5.57 -0.08
C GLY A 11 -4.20 6.72 0.86
N GLU A 12 -5.12 7.44 1.49
CA GLU A 12 -4.83 8.65 2.29
C GLU A 12 -3.85 8.40 3.45
N ARG A 13 -4.14 7.42 4.31
CA ARG A 13 -3.27 7.06 5.45
C ARG A 13 -1.89 6.62 4.99
N SER A 14 -1.81 5.88 3.88
CA SER A 14 -0.53 5.39 3.36
C SER A 14 0.31 6.52 2.75
N ALA A 15 -0.33 7.56 2.19
CA ALA A 15 0.37 8.74 1.69
C ALA A 15 0.99 9.56 2.84
N LEU A 16 0.26 9.69 3.96
CA LEU A 16 0.78 10.35 5.16
C LEU A 16 2.02 9.62 5.71
N VAL A 17 1.95 8.29 5.86
CA VAL A 17 3.09 7.49 6.33
C VAL A 17 4.26 7.56 5.35
N LEU A 18 4.00 7.55 4.02
CA LEU A 18 5.06 7.71 3.03
C LEU A 18 5.81 9.03 3.19
N LYS A 19 5.09 10.13 3.44
CA LYS A 19 5.69 11.44 3.71
C LYS A 19 6.61 11.39 4.93
N GLU A 20 6.16 10.76 6.01
CA GLU A 20 6.94 10.61 7.23
C GLU A 20 8.21 9.79 6.98
N LEU A 21 8.08 8.59 6.39
CA LEU A 21 9.22 7.73 6.08
C LEU A 21 10.28 8.41 5.20
N ARG A 22 9.84 9.18 4.20
CA ARG A 22 10.75 9.95 3.35
C ARG A 22 11.46 11.05 4.14
N SER A 23 10.75 11.71 5.05
CA SER A 23 11.32 12.74 5.94
C SER A 23 12.34 12.13 6.92
N SER A 24 12.11 10.89 7.37
CA SER A 24 13.05 10.12 8.20
C SER A 24 14.22 9.47 7.41
N GLY A 25 14.31 9.70 6.10
CA GLY A 25 15.42 9.22 5.25
C GLY A 25 15.19 7.88 4.55
N LEU A 26 14.04 7.22 4.75
CA LEU A 26 13.71 5.97 4.06
C LEU A 26 13.15 6.24 2.65
N LYS A 27 14.07 6.46 1.70
CA LYS A 27 13.75 6.85 0.32
C LYS A 27 13.20 5.71 -0.55
N ASN A 28 13.53 4.45 -0.25
CA ASN A 28 13.08 3.30 -1.02
C ASN A 28 11.66 2.84 -0.63
N SER A 29 10.71 3.79 -0.67
CA SER A 29 9.33 3.62 -0.23
C SER A 29 8.34 4.25 -1.22
N CYS A 30 7.18 3.62 -1.39
CA CYS A 30 6.04 4.13 -2.14
C CYS A 30 4.72 3.72 -1.48
N HIS A 31 3.61 4.28 -1.94
CA HIS A 31 2.28 3.87 -1.52
C HIS A 31 1.40 3.53 -2.72
N LEU A 32 0.39 2.70 -2.49
CA LEU A 32 -0.63 2.36 -3.48
C LEU A 32 -1.68 3.48 -3.53
N ALA A 33 -1.70 4.24 -4.62
CA ALA A 33 -2.71 5.26 -4.85
C ALA A 33 -4.10 4.62 -4.96
N GLY A 34 -5.10 5.19 -4.31
CA GLY A 34 -6.44 4.61 -4.21
C GLY A 34 -6.55 3.40 -3.28
N GLY A 35 -5.46 2.98 -2.63
CA GLY A 35 -5.44 1.89 -1.66
C GLY A 35 -5.82 0.53 -2.24
N ILE A 36 -6.18 -0.41 -1.36
CA ILE A 36 -6.55 -1.77 -1.75
C ILE A 36 -7.84 -1.81 -2.57
N ASP A 37 -8.73 -0.82 -2.40
CA ASP A 37 -9.95 -0.69 -3.20
C ASP A 37 -9.63 -0.52 -4.69
N ALA A 38 -8.73 0.41 -5.03
CA ALA A 38 -8.29 0.62 -6.41
C ALA A 38 -7.59 -0.61 -7.00
N TRP A 39 -6.83 -1.36 -6.20
CA TRP A 39 -6.21 -2.61 -6.64
C TRP A 39 -7.25 -3.68 -7.01
N ILE A 40 -8.26 -3.86 -6.15
CA ILE A 40 -9.36 -4.79 -6.40
C ILE A 40 -10.15 -4.37 -7.65
N ASN A 41 -10.48 -3.08 -7.78
CA ASN A 41 -11.21 -2.55 -8.93
C ASN A 41 -10.42 -2.64 -10.24
N ALA A 42 -9.08 -2.66 -10.16
CA ALA A 42 -8.20 -2.93 -11.29
C ALA A 42 -8.07 -4.43 -11.64
N GLY A 43 -8.79 -5.32 -10.94
CA GLY A 43 -8.72 -6.77 -11.13
C GLY A 43 -7.46 -7.41 -10.52
N GLY A 44 -6.81 -6.71 -9.59
CA GLY A 44 -5.62 -7.21 -8.91
C GLY A 44 -5.93 -8.44 -8.04
N PRO A 45 -5.00 -9.41 -7.95
CA PRO A 45 -5.21 -10.60 -7.14
C PRO A 45 -5.32 -10.25 -5.65
N ILE A 46 -6.24 -10.91 -4.97
CA ILE A 46 -6.39 -10.88 -3.51
C ILE A 46 -6.49 -12.29 -2.97
N LEU A 47 -5.92 -12.51 -1.80
CA LEU A 47 -6.11 -13.75 -1.03
C LEU A 47 -7.13 -13.48 0.07
N ASP A 48 -8.30 -14.12 -0.01
CA ASP A 48 -9.25 -14.10 1.10
C ASP A 48 -8.84 -15.15 2.13
N VAL A 49 -8.18 -14.69 3.19
CA VAL A 49 -7.70 -15.55 4.28
C VAL A 49 -8.83 -16.24 5.06
N ARG A 50 -10.09 -15.79 4.91
CA ARG A 50 -11.25 -16.46 5.52
C ARG A 50 -11.74 -17.66 4.69
N LYS A 51 -11.30 -17.75 3.43
CA LYS A 51 -11.59 -18.83 2.49
C LYS A 51 -10.37 -19.70 2.21
N ALA A 52 -9.23 -19.37 2.82
CA ALA A 52 -8.05 -20.24 2.78
C ALA A 52 -8.34 -21.49 3.63
N PRO A 53 -7.93 -22.69 3.16
CA PRO A 53 -8.07 -23.91 3.94
C PRO A 53 -7.31 -23.85 5.27
#